data_AF-A0A8J7UJC4-F1
#
_entry.id   AF-A0A8J7UJC4-F1
#
_cell.length_a   1.000
_cell.length_b   1.000
_cell.length_c   1.000
_cell.angle_alpha   90.00
_cell.angle_beta   90.00
_cell.angle_gamma   90.00
#
_symmetry.space_group_name_H-M   'P 1'
#
loop_
_entity.id
_entity.type
_entity.pdbx_description
1 polymer ?
#
loop_
_entity_poly.entity_id
_entity_poly.type
_entity_poly.pdbx_seq_one_letter_code
_entity_poly.pdbx_strand_id
1 'polypeptide(L)'
;MRIERYAVIIEKAGENYSAYVPHLPGLNATGATLEETESEIREAIRFQIDGLKEDCLPVPDAVSRLEYVDAQSFRKRSIPRFRSSIACCSIANVSDLIGWGEA
;
A
#
# COMPACT_ATOMS: atom_id res chain seq x y z
N MET A 1 22.56 9.04 20.68
CA MET A 1 22.34 8.17 19.51
C MET A 1 20.83 8.00 19.37
N ARG A 2 20.20 8.64 18.38
CA ARG A 2 18.77 8.48 18.16
C ARG A 2 18.56 7.16 17.40
N ILE A 3 17.61 6.36 17.86
CA ILE A 3 17.18 5.14 17.18
C ILE A 3 15.90 5.50 16.44
N GLU A 4 16.02 5.70 15.13
CA GLU A 4 14.89 5.97 14.25
C GLU A 4 14.37 4.65 13.67
N ARG A 5 13.05 4.45 13.68
CA ARG A 5 12.40 3.23 13.19
C ARG A 5 11.59 3.57 11.95
N TYR A 6 11.91 2.91 10.84
CA TYR A 6 11.20 3.09 9.57
C TYR A 6 10.27 1.91 9.32
N ALA A 7 9.05 2.20 8.87
CA ALA A 7 8.16 1.16 8.35
C ALA A 7 8.62 0.74 6.94
N VAL A 8 8.86 -0.55 6.76
CA VAL A 8 9.17 -1.16 5.47
C VAL A 8 8.03 -2.11 5.12
N ILE A 9 7.52 -2.00 3.90
CA ILE A 9 6.52 -2.92 3.34
C ILE A 9 7.26 -3.90 2.45
N ILE A 10 7.13 -5.19 2.72
CA ILE A 10 7.71 -6.27 1.91
C ILE A 10 6.57 -6.99 1.21
N GLU A 11 6.59 -6.97 -0.11
CA GLU A 11 5.63 -7.64 -0.97
C GLU A 11 6.30 -8.74 -1.79
N LYS A 12 5.55 -9.81 -2.04
CA LYS A 12 6.03 -10.90 -2.90
C LYS A 12 5.72 -10.56 -4.36
N ALA A 13 6.77 -10.33 -5.15
CA ALA A 13 6.70 -10.06 -6.59
C ALA A 13 7.10 -11.32 -7.38
N GLY A 14 6.19 -12.29 -7.43
CA GLY A 14 6.41 -13.56 -8.15
C GLY A 14 7.43 -14.46 -7.45
N GLU A 15 8.61 -14.60 -8.04
CA GLU A 15 9.72 -15.39 -7.48
C GLU A 15 10.60 -14.59 -6.51
N ASN A 16 10.51 -13.25 -6.54
CA ASN A 16 11.32 -12.35 -5.73
C ASN A 16 10.47 -11.61 -4.69
N TYR A 17 11.15 -10.94 -3.77
CA TYR A 17 10.57 -10.03 -2.80
C TYR A 17 10.95 -8.60 -3.16
N SER A 18 9.98 -7.71 -3.06
CA SER A 18 10.17 -6.27 -3.25
C SER A 18 9.84 -5.57 -1.95
N ALA A 19 10.80 -4.82 -1.42
CA ALA A 19 10.60 -3.96 -0.26
C ALA A 19 10.57 -2.50 -0.68
N TYR A 20 9.71 -1.71 -0.06
CA TYR A 20 9.69 -0.27 -0.26
C TYR A 20 9.30 0.47 1.02
N VAL A 21 9.73 1.72 1.10
CA VAL A 21 9.40 2.61 2.22
C VAL A 21 8.34 3.60 1.75
N PRO A 22 7.10 3.56 2.28
CA PRO A 22 6.03 4.47 1.84
C PRO A 22 6.32 5.93 2.18
N HIS A 23 7.24 6.19 3.12
CA HIS A 23 7.60 7.53 3.57
C HIS A 23 8.67 8.22 2.69
N LEU A 24 9.51 7.45 2.01
CA LEU A 24 10.59 7.95 1.16
C LEU A 24 10.35 7.45 -0.27
N PRO A 25 9.58 8.21 -1.09
CA PRO A 25 9.31 7.80 -2.45
C PRO A 25 10.62 7.70 -3.23
N GLY A 26 10.81 6.59 -3.94
CA GLY A 26 12.05 6.29 -4.67
C GLY A 26 13.01 5.35 -3.93
N LEU A 27 12.75 5.04 -2.65
CA LEU A 27 13.53 4.03 -1.91
C LEU A 27 12.84 2.67 -1.96
N ASN A 28 13.35 1.80 -2.84
CA ASN A 28 12.94 0.41 -2.96
C ASN A 28 14.17 -0.51 -2.98
N ALA A 29 13.94 -1.77 -2.61
CA ALA A 29 14.93 -2.84 -2.68
C ALA A 29 14.24 -4.10 -3.19
N THR A 30 14.98 -4.96 -3.88
CA THR A 30 14.48 -6.24 -4.38
C THR A 30 15.49 -7.32 -4.08
N GLY A 31 15.05 -8.47 -3.60
CA GLY A 31 15.90 -9.62 -3.31
C GLY A 31 15.19 -10.94 -3.62
N ALA A 32 15.97 -12.02 -3.77
CA ALA A 32 15.42 -13.35 -3.99
C ALA A 32 14.84 -13.94 -2.70
N THR A 33 15.36 -13.53 -1.54
CA THR A 33 14.88 -13.95 -0.22
C THR A 33 14.43 -12.77 0.64
N LEU A 34 13.69 -13.08 1.72
CA LEU A 34 13.29 -12.08 2.70
C LEU A 34 14.50 -11.45 3.39
N GLU A 35 15.49 -12.26 3.77
CA GLU A 35 16.69 -11.81 4.47
C GLU A 35 17.56 -10.91 3.58
N GLU A 36 17.71 -11.27 2.31
CA GLU A 36 18.45 -10.47 1.32
C GLU A 36 17.76 -9.12 1.13
N THR A 37 16.45 -9.13 0.89
CA THR A 37 15.67 -7.91 0.72
C THR A 37 15.72 -7.00 1.95
N GLU A 38 15.73 -7.58 3.16
CA GLU A 38 15.86 -6.83 4.42
C GLU A 38 17.26 -6.23 4.59
N SER A 39 18.31 -6.92 4.16
CA SER A 39 19.67 -6.38 4.15
C SER A 39 19.77 -5.19 3.20
N GLU A 40 19.32 -5.38 1.96
CA GLU A 40 19.37 -4.37 0.89
C GLU A 40 18.61 -3.10 1.29
N ILE A 41 17.37 -3.22 1.79
CA ILE A 41 16.58 -2.05 2.19
C ILE A 41 17.23 -1.31 3.37
N ARG A 42 17.87 -2.03 4.29
CA ARG A 42 18.56 -1.42 5.43
C ARG A 42 19.79 -0.64 4.98
N GLU A 43 20.53 -1.14 3.99
CA GLU A 43 21.63 -0.41 3.38
C GLU A 43 21.15 0.79 2.58
N ALA A 44 20.08 0.65 1.80
CA ALA A 44 19.48 1.73 1.05
C ALA A 44 19.04 2.90 1.96
N ILE A 45 18.38 2.61 3.10
CA ILE A 45 18.00 3.63 4.09
C ILE A 45 19.24 4.33 4.65
N ARG A 46 20.30 3.59 4.99
CA ARG A 46 21.55 4.17 5.48
C ARG A 46 22.17 5.12 4.46
N PHE A 47 22.27 4.66 3.21
CA PHE A 47 22.83 5.44 2.11
C PHE A 47 22.03 6.73 1.86
N GLN A 48 20.70 6.66 1.89
CA GLN A 48 19.84 7.83 1.74
C GLN A 48 20.07 8.85 2.87
N ILE A 49 20.16 8.40 4.12
CA ILE A 49 20.39 9.27 5.27
C ILE A 49 21.78 9.91 5.20
N ASP A 50 22.79 9.15 4.82
CA ASP A 50 24.16 9.67 4.71
C ASP A 50 24.27 10.68 3.55
N GLY A 51 23.61 10.43 2.42
CA GLY A 51 23.49 11.43 1.34
C GLY A 51 22.77 12.71 1.79
N LEU A 52 21.66 12.60 2.53
CA LEU A 52 20.97 13.77 3.08
C LEU A 52 21.84 14.57 4.06
N LYS A 53 22.69 13.89 4.84
CA LYS A 53 23.65 14.57 5.74
C LYS A 53 24.75 15.29 4.94
N GLU A 54 25.28 14.67 3.89
CA GLU A 54 26.28 15.28 3.01
C GLU A 54 25.72 16.55 2.35
N ASP A 55 24.47 16.49 1.88
CA ASP A 55 23.77 17.62 1.28
C ASP A 55 23.26 18.67 2.31
N CYS A 56 23.55 18.47 3.61
CA CYS A 56 23.09 19.31 4.71
C CYS A 56 21.56 19.51 4.74
N LEU A 57 20.81 18.53 4.23
CA LEU A 57 19.36 18.55 4.18
C LEU A 57 18.77 18.01 5.50
N PRO A 58 17.60 18.53 5.91
CA PRO A 58 16.92 18.02 7.09
C PRO A 58 16.48 16.57 6.84
N VAL A 59 16.96 15.65 7.68
CA VAL A 59 16.48 14.26 7.68
C VAL A 59 15.03 14.27 8.19
N PRO A 60 14.05 13.79 7.41
CA PRO A 60 12.67 13.73 7.86
C PRO A 60 12.56 12.79 9.06
N ASP A 61 11.83 13.21 10.10
CA ASP A 61 11.58 12.37 11.27
C ASP A 61 10.85 11.09 10.86
N ALA A 62 11.26 9.94 11.42
CA ALA A 62 10.72 8.62 11.10
C ALA A 62 9.34 8.38 11.75
N VAL A 63 8.39 9.29 11.52
CA VAL A 63 7.04 9.22 12.12
C VAL A 63 6.10 8.44 11.20
N SER A 64 6.42 7.18 10.94
CA SER A 64 5.53 6.29 10.18
C SER A 64 4.61 5.53 11.13
N ARG A 65 3.35 5.93 11.22
CA ARG A 65 2.27 5.15 11.85
C ARG A 65 1.72 4.17 10.82
N LEU A 66 2.02 2.88 11.00
CA LEU A 66 1.43 1.82 10.18
C LEU A 66 0.10 1.40 10.81
N GLU A 67 -0.99 1.54 10.06
CA GLU A 67 -2.32 1.11 10.49
C GLU A 67 -2.85 0.08 9.48
N TYR A 68 -3.18 -1.11 9.96
CA TYR A 68 -3.79 -2.15 9.15
C TYR A 68 -5.30 -1.93 9.18
N VAL A 69 -5.91 -1.76 8.01
CA VAL A 69 -7.36 -1.64 7.87
C VAL A 69 -7.88 -2.90 7.18
N ASP A 70 -8.73 -3.65 7.88
CA ASP A 70 -9.38 -4.82 7.31
C ASP A 70 -10.50 -4.38 6.34
N ALA A 71 -10.36 -4.73 5.07
CA ALA A 71 -11.43 -4.58 4.09
C ALA A 71 -12.26 -5.87 4.03
N GLN A 72 -13.55 -5.80 4.38
CA GLN A 72 -14.47 -6.91 4.18
C GLN A 72 -14.77 -7.06 2.68
N SER A 73 -14.15 -8.03 2.03
CA SER A 73 -14.52 -8.39 0.65
C SER A 73 -15.81 -9.21 0.66
N PHE A 74 -16.90 -8.63 0.15
CA PHE A 74 -18.13 -9.37 -0.09
C PHE A 74 -17.92 -10.34 -1.25
N ARG A 75 -17.56 -11.59 -0.94
CA ARG A 75 -17.60 -12.68 -1.91
C ARG A 75 -19.04 -12.82 -2.36
N LYS A 76 -19.32 -12.54 -3.64
CA LYS A 76 -20.65 -12.72 -4.26
C LYS A 76 -21.08 -14.18 -4.04
N ARG A 77 -21.83 -14.45 -2.96
CA ARG A 77 -22.54 -15.71 -2.81
C ARG A 77 -23.60 -15.71 -3.90
N SER A 78 -23.54 -16.70 -4.78
CA SER A 78 -24.58 -16.97 -5.77
C SER A 78 -25.93 -16.90 -5.07
N ILE A 79 -26.73 -15.90 -5.44
CA ILE A 79 -28.09 -15.75 -4.94
C ILE A 79 -28.84 -17.03 -5.35
N PRO A 80 -29.38 -17.83 -4.43
CA PRO A 80 -30.25 -18.93 -4.83
C PRO A 80 -31.44 -18.30 -5.53
N ARG A 81 -31.72 -18.77 -6.75
CA ARG A 81 -32.82 -18.30 -7.61
C ARG A 81 -34.16 -18.63 -6.94
N PHE A 82 -34.56 -17.81 -5.98
CA PHE A 82 -35.87 -17.89 -5.37
C PHE A 82 -36.88 -17.44 -6.42
N ARG A 83 -37.59 -18.43 -6.96
CA ARG A 83 -38.80 -18.20 -7.73
C ARG A 83 -39.85 -17.59 -6.80
N SER A 84 -40.68 -16.75 -7.39
CA SER A 84 -42.04 -16.37 -6.98
C SER A 84 -42.22 -15.07 -6.19
N SER A 85 -42.81 -14.12 -6.93
CA SER A 85 -43.85 -13.17 -6.53
C SER A 85 -43.57 -12.04 -5.55
N ILE A 86 -43.51 -10.85 -6.15
CA ILE A 86 -44.13 -9.61 -5.67
C ILE A 86 -43.42 -8.96 -4.47
N ALA A 87 -42.50 -8.04 -4.78
CA ALA A 87 -42.49 -6.74 -4.14
C ALA A 87 -41.85 -5.74 -5.10
N CYS A 88 -42.73 -4.96 -5.73
CA CYS A 88 -42.44 -3.75 -6.47
C CYS A 88 -41.68 -2.78 -5.53
N CYS A 89 -40.39 -2.57 -5.76
CA CYS A 89 -39.70 -1.38 -5.26
C CYS A 89 -38.99 -0.75 -6.46
N SER A 90 -39.51 0.41 -6.82
CA SER A 90 -39.22 1.19 -8.02
C SER A 90 -37.73 1.33 -8.29
N ILE A 91 -37.36 0.92 -9.49
CA ILE A 91 -36.12 1.30 -10.15
C ILE A 91 -36.18 2.81 -10.32
N ALA A 92 -35.37 3.55 -9.57
CA ALA A 92 -34.84 4.83 -10.02
C ALA A 92 -33.43 4.57 -10.55
N ASN A 93 -33.19 5.08 -11.75
CA ASN A 93 -32.22 4.67 -12.73
C ASN A 93 -30.76 4.85 -12.27
N VAL A 94 -29.87 3.93 -12.63
CA VAL A 94 -28.44 3.95 -12.25
C VAL A 94 -27.58 4.85 -13.16
N SER A 95 -28.22 5.78 -13.88
CA SER A 95 -27.57 6.62 -14.91
C SER A 95 -27.20 8.03 -14.42
N ASP A 96 -27.59 8.45 -13.22
CA ASP A 96 -27.43 9.84 -12.75
C ASP A 96 -26.28 10.08 -11.75
N LEU A 97 -25.40 9.10 -11.50
CA LEU A 97 -24.29 9.24 -10.53
C LEU A 97 -22.88 9.19 -11.14
N ILE A 98 -22.75 9.19 -12.47
CA ILE A 98 -21.44 9.32 -13.13
C ILE A 98 -21.28 10.78 -13.58
N GLY A 99 -21.02 11.66 -12.63
CA GLY A 99 -20.45 12.99 -12.86
C GLY A 99 -18.93 12.92 -12.76
N TRP A 100 -18.27 12.23 -13.68
CA TRP A 100 -16.83 12.38 -13.90
C TRP A 100 -16.67 13.43 -15.01
N GLY A 101 -16.25 14.62 -14.60
CA GLY A 101 -15.99 15.72 -15.51
C GLY A 101 -14.79 15.42 -16.41
N GLU A 102 -15.03 15.42 -17.71
CA GLU A 102 -14.03 15.78 -18.71
C GLU A 102 -14.38 17.20 -19.20
N ALA A 103 -13.56 18.17 -18.80
CA ALA A 103 -13.36 19.46 -19.46
C ALA A 103 -12.08 20.10 -18.91
#